data_AF-A0A1N6ZLU4-F1
#
_entry.id   AF-A0A1N6ZLU4-F1
#
_cell.length_a   1.000
_cell.length_b   1.000
_cell.length_c   1.000
_cell.angle_alpha   90.00
_cell.angle_beta   90.00
_cell.angle_gamma   90.00
#
_symmetry.space_group_name_H-M   'P 1'
#
loop_
_entity.id
_entity.type
_entity.pdbx_description
1 polymer ?
#
loop_
_entity_poly.entity_id
_entity_poly.type
_entity_poly.pdbx_seq_one_letter_code
_entity_poly.pdbx_strand_id
1 'polypeptide(L)'
;MSSALHLRFDIRGSSLPEFYKERLLALRDSRITADGVVVIKAQQYRTQEQNREDALQRLAELIRSAGKVEKARRPTKPTLGSKKRRLEGKSQRAAIKAGRGRVEY
;
A
#
# COMPACT_ATOMS: atom_id res chain seq x y z
N MET A 1 -31.80 10.03 -23.43
CA MET A 1 -30.45 10.61 -23.58
C MET A 1 -29.47 9.70 -22.86
N SER A 2 -28.47 9.15 -23.55
CA SER A 2 -27.42 8.33 -22.93
C SER A 2 -26.33 9.25 -22.40
N SER A 3 -26.37 9.56 -21.10
CA SER A 3 -25.34 10.39 -20.46
C SER A 3 -24.11 9.60 -20.02
N ALA A 4 -24.21 8.26 -19.99
CA ALA A 4 -23.14 7.37 -19.57
C ALA A 4 -22.01 7.32 -20.60
N LEU A 5 -20.76 7.36 -20.12
CA LEU A 5 -19.55 7.36 -20.95
C LEU A 5 -18.54 6.31 -20.45
N HIS A 6 -17.85 5.69 -21.40
CA HIS A 6 -16.73 4.80 -21.14
C HIS A 6 -15.44 5.48 -21.57
N LEU A 7 -14.54 5.76 -20.61
CA LEU A 7 -13.20 6.24 -20.89
C LEU A 7 -12.25 5.04 -20.98
N ARG A 8 -11.54 4.94 -22.11
CA ARG A 8 -10.48 3.95 -22.32
C ARG A 8 -9.16 4.67 -22.45
N PHE A 9 -8.19 4.30 -21.62
CA PHE A 9 -6.86 4.91 -21.62
C PHE A 9 -5.81 3.80 -21.74
N ASP A 10 -5.06 3.81 -22.83
CA ASP A 10 -3.95 2.88 -23.06
C ASP A 10 -2.71 3.38 -22.32
N ILE A 11 -2.25 2.60 -21.32
CA ILE A 11 -1.07 2.96 -20.52
C ILE A 11 0.20 2.84 -21.38
N ARG A 12 0.33 1.81 -22.22
CA ARG A 12 1.55 1.51 -22.99
C ARG A 12 1.77 2.56 -24.08
N GLY A 13 0.71 2.90 -24.81
CA GLY A 13 0.70 3.91 -25.87
C GLY A 13 0.70 5.36 -25.38
N SER A 14 0.61 5.60 -24.07
CA SER A 14 0.55 6.96 -23.53
C SER A 14 1.92 7.66 -23.52
N SER A 15 1.89 8.99 -23.46
CA SER A 15 3.06 9.86 -23.26
C SER A 15 3.54 9.94 -21.80
N LEU A 16 3.06 9.04 -20.92
CA LEU A 16 3.48 8.99 -19.53
C LEU A 16 4.95 8.55 -19.40
N PRO A 17 5.70 9.04 -18.40
CA PRO A 17 7.02 8.52 -18.10
C PRO A 17 6.99 7.02 -17.77
N GLU A 18 8.05 6.29 -18.11
CA GLU A 18 8.13 4.83 -17.96
C GLU A 18 7.83 4.36 -16.52
N PHE A 19 8.32 5.10 -15.52
CA PHE A 19 8.04 4.84 -14.11
C PHE A 19 6.53 4.76 -13.78
N TYR A 20 5.71 5.63 -14.39
CA TYR A 20 4.26 5.57 -14.21
C TYR A 20 3.66 4.38 -14.94
N LYS A 21 4.16 4.07 -16.15
CA LYS A 21 3.69 2.92 -16.93
C LYS A 21 3.93 1.61 -16.19
N GLU A 22 5.16 1.38 -15.73
CA GLU A 22 5.53 0.18 -14.98
C GLU A 22 4.68 0.02 -13.72
N ARG A 23 4.48 1.10 -12.96
CA ARG A 23 3.69 1.06 -11.73
C ARG A 23 2.21 0.84 -11.98
N LEU A 24 1.65 1.47 -13.00
CA LEU A 24 0.26 1.25 -13.40
C LEU A 24 0.04 -0.18 -13.90
N LEU A 25 1.00 -0.76 -14.63
CA LEU A 25 0.95 -2.16 -15.07
C LEU A 25 1.16 -3.15 -13.91
N ALA A 26 1.94 -2.78 -12.89
CA ALA A 26 2.13 -3.59 -11.69
C ALA A 26 0.95 -3.50 -10.69
N LEU A 27 0.10 -2.47 -10.83
CA LEU A 27 -1.08 -2.27 -10.01
C LEU A 27 -2.14 -3.32 -10.33
N ARG A 28 -2.53 -4.09 -9.32
CA ARG A 28 -3.66 -5.03 -9.40
C ARG A 28 -4.97 -4.28 -9.16
N ASP A 29 -5.41 -3.50 -10.14
CA ASP A 29 -6.72 -2.84 -10.14
C ASP A 29 -7.66 -3.54 -11.12
N SER A 30 -8.93 -3.73 -10.73
CA SER A 30 -9.96 -4.35 -11.57
C SER A 30 -10.34 -3.52 -12.80
N ARG A 31 -9.96 -2.24 -12.81
CA ARG A 31 -10.19 -1.31 -13.94
C ARG A 31 -9.15 -1.47 -15.05
N ILE A 32 -8.04 -2.17 -14.79
CA ILE A 32 -6.93 -2.36 -15.73
C ILE A 32 -7.07 -3.73 -16.38
N THR A 33 -7.18 -3.75 -17.71
CA THR A 33 -7.21 -5.00 -18.47
C THR A 33 -5.80 -5.61 -18.58
N ALA A 34 -5.73 -6.91 -18.90
CA ALA A 34 -4.45 -7.60 -19.13
C ALA A 34 -3.61 -6.95 -20.26
N ASP A 35 -4.28 -6.27 -21.20
CA ASP A 35 -3.64 -5.54 -22.30
C ASP A 35 -3.02 -4.21 -21.86
N GLY A 36 -3.20 -3.78 -20.61
CA GLY A 36 -2.70 -2.51 -20.09
C GLY A 36 -3.60 -1.32 -20.42
N VAL A 37 -4.91 -1.55 -20.59
CA VAL A 37 -5.89 -0.49 -20.85
C VAL A 37 -6.74 -0.25 -19.60
N VAL A 38 -6.76 1.00 -19.13
CA VAL A 38 -7.64 1.45 -18.05
C VAL A 38 -9.03 1.71 -18.64
N VAL A 39 -10.05 1.06 -18.10
CA VAL A 39 -11.44 1.27 -18.48
C VAL A 39 -12.22 1.85 -17.30
N ILE A 40 -12.68 3.10 -17.44
CA ILE A 40 -13.49 3.80 -16.44
C ILE A 40 -14.90 4.00 -16.99
N LYS A 41 -15.90 3.51 -16.25
CA LYS A 41 -17.31 3.76 -16.55
C LYS A 41 -17.80 4.94 -15.70
N ALA A 42 -18.31 5.98 -16.35
CA ALA A 42 -18.92 7.13 -15.69
C ALA A 42 -20.40 7.23 -16.08
N GLN A 43 -21.26 7.05 -15.08
CA GLN A 43 -22.72 7.05 -15.21
C GLN A 43 -23.42 7.69 -14.01
N GLN A 44 -22.66 8.46 -13.21
CA GLN A 44 -23.14 9.02 -11.96
C GLN A 44 -24.06 10.24 -12.16
N TYR A 45 -23.88 10.97 -13.25
CA TYR A 45 -24.56 12.23 -13.52
C TYR A 45 -25.54 12.14 -14.69
N ARG A 46 -26.48 13.09 -14.73
CA ARG A 46 -27.50 13.21 -15.78
C ARG A 46 -26.96 13.83 -17.07
N THR A 47 -25.86 14.59 -17.02
CA THR A 47 -25.24 15.20 -18.20
C THR A 47 -23.94 14.48 -18.58
N GLN A 48 -23.63 14.47 -19.88
CA GLN A 48 -22.43 13.84 -20.41
C GLN A 48 -21.15 14.59 -19.97
N GLU A 49 -21.20 15.93 -19.89
CA GLU A 49 -20.06 16.74 -19.44
C GLU A 49 -19.64 16.39 -18.01
N GLN A 50 -20.61 16.29 -17.09
CA GLN A 50 -20.31 15.91 -15.70
C GLN A 50 -19.73 14.49 -15.62
N ASN A 51 -20.26 13.54 -16.40
CA ASN A 51 -19.68 12.19 -16.46
C ASN A 51 -18.29 12.17 -17.09
N ARG A 52 -17.99 13.06 -18.04
CA ARG A 52 -16.66 13.19 -18.64
C ARG A 52 -15.65 13.73 -17.63
N GLU A 53 -16.02 14.77 -16.87
CA GLU A 53 -15.18 15.34 -15.83
C GLU A 53 -14.90 14.32 -14.71
N ASP A 54 -15.92 13.59 -14.25
CA ASP A 54 -15.77 12.52 -13.27
C ASP A 54 -14.83 11.40 -13.76
N ALA A 55 -14.98 10.96 -15.01
CA ALA A 55 -14.08 9.96 -15.59
C ALA A 55 -12.62 10.43 -15.63
N LEU A 56 -12.39 11.69 -16.01
CA LEU A 56 -11.04 12.30 -16.05
C LEU A 56 -10.46 12.47 -14.64
N GLN A 57 -11.27 12.88 -13.67
CA GLN A 57 -10.84 13.02 -12.29
C GLN A 57 -10.40 11.66 -11.71
N ARG A 58 -11.21 10.61 -11.91
CA ARG A 58 -10.88 9.25 -11.47
C ARG A 58 -9.61 8.71 -12.13
N LEU A 59 -9.41 9.01 -13.42
CA LEU A 59 -8.18 8.66 -14.12
C LEU A 59 -6.97 9.37 -13.50
N ALA A 60 -7.08 10.68 -13.24
CA ALA A 60 -6.02 11.46 -12.65
C ALA A 60 -5.67 10.97 -11.23
N GLU A 61 -6.66 10.63 -10.43
CA GLU A 61 -6.47 10.04 -9.09
C GLU A 61 -5.76 8.69 -9.15
N LEU A 62 -6.12 7.83 -10.10
CA LEU A 62 -5.46 6.55 -10.34
C LEU A 62 -3.98 6.72 -10.72
N ILE A 63 -3.67 7.66 -11.62
CA ILE A 63 -2.29 7.94 -12.02
C ILE A 63 -1.49 8.52 -10.84
N ARG A 64 -2.09 9.41 -10.05
CA ARG A 64 -1.46 9.99 -8.84
C ARG A 64 -1.18 8.92 -7.79
N SER A 65 -2.10 7.99 -7.57
CA SER A 65 -1.91 6.91 -6.58
C SER A 65 -0.78 5.97 -6.99
N ALA A 66 -0.65 5.66 -8.27
CA ALA A 66 0.49 4.90 -8.81
C ALA A 66 1.83 5.61 -8.57
N GLY A 67 1.86 6.94 -8.70
CA GLY A 67 3.06 7.74 -8.44
C GLY A 67 3.50 7.80 -6.97
N LYS A 68 2.65 7.39 -6.02
CA LYS A 68 2.98 7.49 -4.59
C LYS A 68 4.07 6.46 -4.22
N VAL A 69 5.25 6.95 -3.87
CA VAL A 69 6.34 6.11 -3.38
C VAL A 69 6.18 5.96 -1.86
N GLU A 70 5.73 4.79 -1.41
CA GLU A 70 5.74 4.48 0.02
C GLU A 70 7.19 4.35 0.50
N LYS A 71 7.55 5.12 1.54
CA LYS A 71 8.89 5.10 2.10
C LYS A 71 9.16 3.74 2.74
N ALA A 72 10.23 3.07 2.31
CA ALA A 72 10.61 1.78 2.86
C ALA A 72 10.75 1.85 4.39
N ARG A 73 10.03 0.99 5.10
CA ARG A 73 10.13 0.89 6.56
C ARG A 73 11.50 0.33 6.92
N ARG A 74 12.26 1.09 7.71
CA ARG A 74 13.49 0.59 8.34
C ARG A 74 13.09 -0.16 9.62
N PRO A 75 13.47 -1.44 9.79
CA PRO A 75 13.13 -2.18 11.00
C PRO A 75 13.79 -1.51 12.21
N THR A 76 13.03 -1.36 13.30
CA THR A 76 13.55 -0.81 14.54
C THR A 76 14.27 -1.90 15.32
N LYS A 77 15.41 -1.56 15.93
CA LYS A 77 16.09 -2.46 16.88
C LYS A 77 15.32 -2.48 18.21
N PRO A 78 15.35 -3.58 18.99
CA PRO A 78 14.79 -3.60 20.35
C PRO A 78 15.39 -2.48 21.20
N THR A 79 14.55 -1.85 22.01
CA THR A 79 14.96 -0.70 22.83
C THR A 79 15.98 -1.12 23.90
N LEU A 80 16.82 -0.17 24.31
CA LEU A 80 17.84 -0.41 25.34
C LEU A 80 17.20 -0.85 26.68
N GLY A 81 16.05 -0.27 27.03
CA GLY A 81 15.26 -0.68 28.20
C GLY A 81 14.73 -2.11 28.11
N SER A 82 14.28 -2.56 26.93
CA SER A 82 13.87 -3.95 26.72
C SER A 82 15.05 -4.91 26.94
N LYS A 83 16.25 -4.55 26.46
CA LYS A 83 17.47 -5.35 26.68
C LYS A 83 17.85 -5.44 28.16
N LYS A 84 17.80 -4.32 28.90
CA LYS A 84 18.09 -4.27 30.34
C LYS A 84 17.13 -5.15 31.15
N ARG A 85 15.81 -4.97 30.98
CA ARG A 85 14.79 -5.77 31.68
C ARG A 85 14.91 -7.27 31.40
N ARG A 86 15.26 -7.64 30.17
CA ARG A 86 15.52 -9.06 29.82
C ARG A 86 16.69 -9.64 30.62
N LEU A 87 17.78 -8.88 30.76
CA LEU A 87 18.95 -9.32 31.54
C LEU A 87 18.62 -9.38 33.03
N GLU A 88 17.97 -8.37 33.58
CA GLU A 88 17.53 -8.33 34.98
C GLU A 88 16.59 -9.50 35.30
N GLY A 89 15.58 -9.73 34.47
CA GLY A 89 14.67 -10.88 34.61
C GLY A 89 15.37 -12.23 34.50
N LYS A 90 16.42 -12.34 33.66
CA LYS A 90 17.27 -13.55 33.59
C LYS A 90 18.02 -13.75 34.91
N SER A 91 18.62 -12.70 35.47
CA SER A 91 19.36 -12.76 36.74
C SER A 91 18.44 -13.10 37.91
N GLN A 92 17.28 -12.47 38.02
CA GLN A 92 16.28 -12.77 39.06
C GLN A 92 15.83 -14.23 38.99
N ARG A 93 15.50 -14.73 37.80
CA ARG A 93 15.13 -16.15 37.64
C ARG A 93 16.25 -17.11 38.01
N ALA A 94 17.50 -16.77 37.71
CA ALA A 94 18.65 -17.59 38.09
C ALA A 94 18.80 -17.66 39.63
N ALA A 95 18.69 -16.52 40.32
CA ALA A 95 18.73 -16.46 41.78
C ALA A 95 17.60 -17.29 42.43
N ILE A 96 16.37 -17.15 41.91
CA ILE A 96 15.22 -17.94 42.37
C ILE A 96 15.46 -19.44 42.17
N LYS A 97 16.07 -19.86 41.05
CA LYS A 97 16.38 -21.27 40.80
C LYS A 97 17.48 -21.80 41.73
N ALA A 98 18.52 -21.00 42.00
CA ALA A 98 19.60 -21.38 42.91
C ALA A 98 19.09 -21.61 44.34
N GLY A 99 18.20 -20.73 44.83
CA GLY A 99 17.59 -20.86 46.15
C GLY A 99 16.60 -22.03 46.31
N ARG A 100 16.28 -22.76 45.22
CA ARG A 100 15.47 -23.99 45.25
C ARG A 100 16.33 -25.25 45.37
N GLY A 101 17.66 -25.13 45.38
CA GLY A 101 18.57 -26.26 45.60
C GLY A 101 18.34 -26.89 46.97
N ARG A 102 18.69 -28.18 47.11
CA ARG A 102 18.54 -28.92 48.37
C ARG A 102 19.43 -28.25 49.44
N VAL A 103 18.84 -27.80 50.52
CA VAL A 103 19.58 -27.29 51.69
C VAL A 103 20.07 -28.52 52.45
N GLU A 104 21.38 -28.75 52.45
CA GLU A 104 21.99 -29.73 53.35
C GLU A 104 22.13 -29.10 54.73
N TYR A 105 21.66 -29.83 55.75
CA TYR A 105 21.65 -29.45 57.16
C TYR A 105 22.84 -30.11 57.87
#